data_AF-A0A8S9WNT0-F1
#
_entry.id   AF-A0A8S9WNT0-F1
#
_cell.length_a   1.000
_cell.length_b   1.000
_cell.length_c   1.000
_cell.angle_alpha   90.00
_cell.angle_beta   90.00
_cell.angle_gamma   90.00
#
_symmetry.space_group_name_H-M   'P 1'
#
loop_
_entity.id
_entity.type
_entity.pdbx_description
1 polymer ?
#
loop_
_entity_poly.entity_id
_entity_poly.type
_entity_poly.pdbx_seq_one_letter_code
_entity_poly.pdbx_strand_id
1 'polypeptide(L)'
;MTTNTNAVHDAINDLTLGTGGVNYPEAYTRALYEAHADPSVGWRTGAKKIVIMFGDNIPHDIDPGRDGKEGTADDLDFEEVVAELNSHGITVLALYSRSSDPYSSDVPWKYMADETGGHYYELTEASKIPEAVTDMLVAEVDKIGELTLRAEPDYESWVSFTPNKYTNVGAKTTKTFTVKVTVPDGTKGGTYKFNIDVLGDGTVLAAQRVTVTVLEPTPRSSDVETAMPTRGPSPTPKRTRTYTSTPKPTRRVVPTSTPIKIKWWWVVVPPFFPTHPFNQERYSL
;
A
#
# COMPACT_ATOMS: atom_id res chain seq x y z
N MET A 1 13.59 -0.09 -11.28
CA MET A 1 13.85 -0.57 -9.88
C MET A 1 14.69 -1.86 -9.88
N THR A 2 15.72 -2.00 -9.04
CA THR A 2 16.59 -3.21 -8.97
C THR A 2 16.98 -3.57 -7.54
N THR A 3 17.27 -4.83 -7.27
CA THR A 3 17.87 -5.29 -5.98
C THR A 3 19.39 -5.41 -6.05
N ASN A 4 20.00 -5.18 -7.21
CA ASN A 4 21.45 -5.25 -7.38
C ASN A 4 22.08 -3.93 -6.93
N THR A 5 22.57 -3.89 -5.70
CA THR A 5 23.19 -2.69 -5.11
C THR A 5 24.47 -2.27 -5.82
N ASN A 6 25.22 -3.21 -6.42
CA ASN A 6 26.41 -2.87 -7.20
C ASN A 6 26.04 -2.11 -8.47
N ALA A 7 24.97 -2.54 -9.18
CA ALA A 7 24.50 -1.81 -10.36
C ALA A 7 24.05 -0.37 -10.02
N VAL A 8 23.46 -0.17 -8.84
CA VAL A 8 23.10 1.18 -8.35
C VAL A 8 24.35 2.00 -8.05
N HIS A 9 25.32 1.42 -7.33
CA HIS A 9 26.59 2.07 -7.01
C HIS A 9 27.36 2.48 -8.28
N ASP A 10 27.45 1.59 -9.25
CA ASP A 10 28.16 1.83 -10.51
C ASP A 10 27.46 2.95 -11.29
N ALA A 11 26.13 2.91 -11.41
CA ALA A 11 25.36 3.97 -12.06
C ALA A 11 25.51 5.34 -11.39
N ILE A 12 25.59 5.40 -10.06
CA ILE A 12 25.83 6.65 -9.31
C ILE A 12 27.24 7.19 -9.60
N ASN A 13 28.25 6.33 -9.60
CA ASN A 13 29.63 6.75 -9.85
C ASN A 13 29.89 7.16 -11.31
N ASP A 14 29.06 6.71 -12.23
CA ASP A 14 29.11 7.10 -13.64
C ASP A 14 28.41 8.45 -13.92
N LEU A 15 27.77 9.07 -12.92
CA LEU A 15 27.13 10.39 -13.09
C LEU A 15 28.19 11.46 -13.34
N THR A 16 27.94 12.28 -14.36
CA THR A 16 28.74 13.46 -14.68
C THR A 16 27.86 14.69 -14.62
N LEU A 17 28.40 15.80 -14.13
CA LEU A 17 27.70 17.08 -14.15
C LEU A 17 27.59 17.58 -15.59
N GLY A 18 26.39 18.02 -15.97
CA GLY A 18 26.18 18.75 -17.22
C GLY A 18 26.75 20.17 -17.16
N THR A 19 26.44 20.97 -18.18
CA THR A 19 26.93 22.36 -18.27
C THR A 19 26.16 23.37 -17.41
N GLY A 20 25.21 22.93 -16.59
CA GLY A 20 24.30 23.79 -15.83
C GLY A 20 23.38 24.64 -16.73
N GLY A 21 22.22 25.06 -16.20
CA GLY A 21 21.41 26.11 -16.81
C GLY A 21 22.08 27.48 -16.66
N VAL A 22 21.75 28.43 -17.54
CA VAL A 22 22.13 29.85 -17.36
C VAL A 22 21.23 30.57 -16.35
N ASN A 23 20.11 29.95 -15.98
CA ASN A 23 19.14 30.46 -15.01
C ASN A 23 19.19 29.60 -13.75
N TYR A 24 18.91 30.23 -12.62
CA TYR A 24 19.06 29.66 -11.28
C TYR A 24 18.05 28.57 -10.92
N PRO A 25 16.75 28.68 -11.25
CA PRO A 25 15.82 27.58 -11.04
C PRO A 25 16.19 26.35 -11.87
N GLU A 26 15.88 25.17 -11.35
CA GLU A 26 16.28 23.90 -11.95
C GLU A 26 15.04 23.03 -12.28
N ALA A 27 15.21 22.06 -13.18
CA ALA A 27 14.16 21.17 -13.68
C ALA A 27 13.77 20.04 -12.69
N TYR A 28 13.62 20.35 -11.40
CA TYR A 28 13.22 19.35 -10.40
C TYR A 28 11.79 18.86 -10.65
N THR A 29 10.89 19.74 -11.12
CA THR A 29 9.50 19.40 -11.45
C THR A 29 9.45 18.28 -12.49
N ARG A 30 10.28 18.36 -13.53
CA ARG A 30 10.39 17.28 -14.52
C ARG A 30 10.79 15.95 -13.90
N ALA A 31 11.80 15.93 -13.03
CA ALA A 31 12.26 14.71 -12.38
C ALA A 31 11.18 14.08 -11.48
N LEU A 32 10.41 14.91 -10.77
CA LEU A 32 9.26 14.49 -9.97
C LEU A 32 8.15 13.89 -10.85
N TYR A 33 7.80 14.54 -11.94
CA TYR A 33 6.79 14.05 -12.88
C TYR A 33 7.17 12.68 -13.45
N GLU A 34 8.40 12.52 -13.94
CA GLU A 34 8.86 11.24 -14.49
C GLU A 34 8.84 10.12 -13.45
N ALA A 35 8.97 10.43 -12.16
CA ALA A 35 8.92 9.44 -11.10
C ALA A 35 7.57 8.68 -11.07
N HIS A 36 6.44 9.29 -11.45
CA HIS A 36 5.15 8.58 -11.58
C HIS A 36 4.74 8.33 -13.04
N ALA A 37 5.14 9.20 -13.97
CA ALA A 37 4.71 9.16 -15.36
C ALA A 37 5.52 8.21 -16.25
N ASP A 38 6.78 7.91 -15.91
CA ASP A 38 7.58 6.95 -16.68
C ASP A 38 7.35 5.51 -16.17
N PRO A 39 6.69 4.63 -16.96
CA PRO A 39 6.48 3.24 -16.57
C PRO A 39 7.79 2.46 -16.37
N SER A 40 8.92 2.93 -16.92
CA SER A 40 10.22 2.28 -16.80
C SER A 40 10.81 2.34 -15.38
N VAL A 41 10.35 3.30 -14.55
CA VAL A 41 10.73 3.38 -13.12
C VAL A 41 10.43 2.05 -12.41
N GLY A 42 9.31 1.42 -12.78
CA GLY A 42 8.97 0.05 -12.39
C GLY A 42 8.60 -0.07 -10.91
N TRP A 43 7.78 0.85 -10.40
CA TRP A 43 7.22 0.74 -9.06
C TRP A 43 6.51 -0.60 -8.86
N ARG A 44 6.83 -1.27 -7.75
CA ARG A 44 6.19 -2.54 -7.41
C ARG A 44 4.80 -2.29 -6.85
N THR A 45 3.81 -3.04 -7.35
CA THR A 45 2.47 -3.06 -6.77
C THR A 45 2.53 -3.47 -5.30
N GLY A 46 1.88 -2.70 -4.43
CA GLY A 46 1.90 -2.96 -2.99
C GLY A 46 3.28 -2.78 -2.35
N ALA A 47 4.10 -1.84 -2.85
CA ALA A 47 5.25 -1.34 -2.11
C ALA A 47 5.03 0.13 -1.73
N LYS A 48 5.57 0.55 -0.58
CA LYS A 48 5.75 1.97 -0.28
C LYS A 48 6.70 2.55 -1.33
N LYS A 49 6.30 3.66 -1.96
CA LYS A 49 7.05 4.32 -3.04
C LYS A 49 7.65 5.58 -2.46
N ILE A 50 8.98 5.69 -2.52
CA ILE A 50 9.72 6.79 -1.93
C ILE A 50 10.65 7.37 -3.00
N VAL A 51 10.49 8.65 -3.27
CA VAL A 51 11.43 9.44 -4.07
C VAL A 51 12.33 10.20 -3.10
N ILE A 52 13.63 10.16 -3.32
CA ILE A 52 14.61 10.94 -2.57
C ILE A 52 15.10 12.03 -3.51
N MET A 53 14.74 13.28 -3.24
CA MET A 53 15.08 14.41 -4.08
C MET A 53 16.27 15.15 -3.46
N PHE A 54 17.30 15.42 -4.26
CA PHE A 54 18.47 16.20 -3.87
C PHE A 54 18.55 17.43 -4.76
N GLY A 55 18.83 18.59 -4.18
CA GLY A 55 19.07 19.80 -4.95
C GLY A 55 19.45 21.00 -4.08
N ASP A 56 19.76 22.10 -4.74
CA ASP A 56 20.40 23.27 -4.14
C ASP A 56 19.79 24.61 -4.60
N ASN A 57 18.72 24.56 -5.39
CA ASN A 57 17.94 25.73 -5.78
C ASN A 57 16.42 25.45 -5.76
N ILE A 58 15.63 26.41 -6.23
CA ILE A 58 14.18 26.25 -6.41
C ILE A 58 13.85 25.55 -7.73
N PRO A 59 12.70 24.86 -7.85
CA PRO A 59 12.20 24.40 -9.13
C PRO A 59 11.82 25.59 -10.02
N HIS A 60 11.77 25.36 -11.33
CA HIS A 60 11.00 26.24 -12.22
C HIS A 60 9.51 26.24 -11.83
N ASP A 61 8.89 27.42 -11.83
CA ASP A 61 7.45 27.61 -11.59
C ASP A 61 6.62 26.88 -12.66
N ILE A 62 7.00 27.08 -13.93
CA ILE A 62 6.58 26.26 -15.06
C ILE A 62 7.80 25.58 -15.66
N ASP A 63 7.82 24.25 -15.60
CA ASP A 63 8.84 23.44 -16.25
C ASP A 63 8.40 23.11 -17.70
N PRO A 64 9.25 23.28 -18.71
CA PRO A 64 8.88 23.15 -20.13
C PRO A 64 8.68 21.71 -20.60
N GLY A 65 8.59 20.74 -19.67
CA GLY A 65 8.15 19.40 -20.00
C GLY A 65 9.15 18.59 -20.83
N ARG A 66 8.63 17.59 -21.54
CA ARG A 66 9.40 16.64 -22.35
C ARG A 66 9.97 17.27 -23.61
N ASP A 67 9.25 18.23 -24.19
CA ASP A 67 9.66 18.87 -25.44
C ASP A 67 10.66 20.03 -25.23
N GLY A 68 10.81 20.49 -23.98
CA GLY A 68 11.75 21.53 -23.58
C GLY A 68 11.35 22.93 -24.06
N LYS A 69 10.07 23.17 -24.34
CA LYS A 69 9.54 24.46 -24.77
C LYS A 69 8.39 24.93 -23.88
N GLU A 70 8.59 26.06 -23.22
CA GLU A 70 7.54 26.75 -22.48
C GLU A 70 6.38 27.21 -23.39
N GLY A 71 5.18 27.22 -22.83
CA GLY A 71 3.93 27.60 -23.49
C GLY A 71 3.29 26.47 -24.30
N THR A 72 3.68 25.22 -24.06
CA THR A 72 3.15 24.04 -24.76
C THR A 72 2.24 23.21 -23.85
N ALA A 73 1.73 22.09 -24.37
CA ALA A 73 0.71 21.30 -23.67
C ALA A 73 1.30 20.33 -22.63
N ASP A 74 2.62 20.09 -22.64
CA ASP A 74 3.32 19.24 -21.68
C ASP A 74 4.14 20.04 -20.65
N ASP A 75 3.94 21.36 -20.59
CA ASP A 75 4.40 22.19 -19.49
C ASP A 75 3.88 21.64 -18.15
N LEU A 76 4.75 21.64 -17.14
CA LEU A 76 4.47 21.07 -15.83
C LEU A 76 4.42 22.18 -14.78
N ASP A 77 3.32 22.21 -14.03
CA ASP A 77 3.14 23.03 -12.83
C ASP A 77 3.66 22.27 -11.60
N PHE A 78 4.46 22.92 -10.77
CA PHE A 78 5.13 22.26 -9.64
C PHE A 78 4.13 21.68 -8.63
N GLU A 79 3.14 22.48 -8.22
CA GLU A 79 2.11 22.09 -7.27
C GLU A 79 1.23 20.95 -7.81
N GLU A 80 0.87 20.98 -9.10
CA GLU A 80 0.13 19.90 -9.75
C GLU A 80 0.92 18.58 -9.72
N VAL A 81 2.20 18.61 -10.10
CA VAL A 81 3.06 17.41 -10.08
C VAL A 81 3.23 16.84 -8.66
N VAL A 82 3.37 17.70 -7.65
CA VAL A 82 3.42 17.27 -6.24
C VAL A 82 2.11 16.60 -5.82
N ALA A 83 0.96 17.16 -6.21
CA ALA A 83 -0.35 16.55 -5.95
C ALA A 83 -0.51 15.20 -6.69
N GLU A 84 0.00 15.09 -7.92
CA GLU A 84 0.01 13.85 -8.69
C GLU A 84 0.83 12.77 -7.99
N LEU A 85 2.04 13.09 -7.48
CA LEU A 85 2.84 12.15 -6.70
C LEU A 85 2.07 11.60 -5.49
N ASN A 86 1.43 12.47 -4.72
CA ASN A 86 0.61 12.08 -3.58
C ASN A 86 -0.55 11.16 -4.02
N SER A 87 -1.26 11.51 -5.09
CA SER A 87 -2.35 10.69 -5.64
C SER A 87 -1.91 9.29 -6.10
N HIS A 88 -0.64 9.14 -6.49
CA HIS A 88 -0.02 7.85 -6.86
C HIS A 88 0.59 7.11 -5.65
N GLY A 89 0.45 7.66 -4.44
CA GLY A 89 1.00 7.12 -3.20
C GLY A 89 2.53 7.10 -3.20
N ILE A 90 3.14 8.15 -3.74
CA ILE A 90 4.59 8.39 -3.72
C ILE A 90 4.90 9.46 -2.68
N THR A 91 5.81 9.14 -1.77
CA THR A 91 6.30 10.04 -0.73
C THR A 91 7.65 10.63 -1.14
N VAL A 92 7.86 11.93 -0.90
CA VAL A 92 9.11 12.62 -1.22
C VAL A 92 9.93 12.89 0.05
N LEU A 93 11.17 12.41 0.07
CA LEU A 93 12.19 12.81 1.04
C LEU A 93 13.05 13.90 0.38
N ALA A 94 12.87 15.14 0.80
CA ALA A 94 13.45 16.33 0.20
C ALA A 94 14.74 16.73 0.93
N LEU A 95 15.89 16.56 0.29
CA LEU A 95 17.19 17.02 0.77
C LEU A 95 17.63 18.27 0.02
N TYR A 96 17.57 19.41 0.72
CA TYR A 96 17.92 20.70 0.17
C TYR A 96 19.27 21.17 0.69
N SER A 97 20.22 21.45 -0.19
CA SER A 97 21.47 22.12 0.19
C SER A 97 21.39 23.58 -0.18
N ARG A 98 21.30 24.45 0.82
CA ARG A 98 21.13 25.89 0.56
C ARG A 98 22.32 26.45 -0.23
N SER A 99 22.06 26.94 -1.43
CA SER A 99 23.05 27.71 -2.20
C SER A 99 23.12 29.16 -1.72
N SER A 100 24.24 29.83 -2.03
CA SER A 100 24.45 31.26 -1.75
C SER A 100 23.66 32.19 -2.68
N ASP A 101 22.86 31.61 -3.59
CA ASP A 101 22.00 32.32 -4.52
C ASP A 101 20.88 33.08 -3.77
N PRO A 102 20.62 34.36 -4.08
CA PRO A 102 19.53 35.12 -3.47
C PRO A 102 18.12 34.56 -3.75
N TYR A 103 17.95 33.75 -4.79
CA TYR A 103 16.68 33.10 -5.14
C TYR A 103 16.53 31.71 -4.49
N SER A 104 17.57 31.21 -3.82
CA SER A 104 17.51 29.93 -3.12
C SER A 104 16.52 29.98 -1.97
N SER A 105 15.60 29.02 -1.93
CA SER A 105 14.53 28.94 -0.95
C SER A 105 14.21 27.48 -0.63
N ASP A 106 14.02 27.18 0.65
CA ASP A 106 13.62 25.86 1.12
C ASP A 106 12.09 25.65 1.08
N VAL A 107 11.32 26.69 0.76
CA VAL A 107 9.85 26.64 0.69
C VAL A 107 9.33 25.53 -0.23
N PRO A 108 9.74 25.42 -1.51
CA PRO A 108 9.28 24.34 -2.39
C PRO A 108 9.70 22.96 -1.89
N TRP A 109 10.86 22.86 -1.21
CA TRP A 109 11.36 21.62 -0.64
C TRP A 109 10.53 21.11 0.53
N LYS A 110 10.14 22.02 1.43
CA LYS A 110 9.18 21.73 2.50
C LYS A 110 7.80 21.39 1.94
N TYR A 111 7.33 22.15 0.95
CA TYR A 111 6.04 21.91 0.31
C TYR A 111 5.92 20.50 -0.26
N MET A 112 6.87 20.06 -1.10
CA MET A 112 6.79 18.72 -1.69
C MET A 112 6.91 17.60 -0.64
N ALA A 113 7.71 17.81 0.41
CA ALA A 113 7.78 16.87 1.53
C ALA A 113 6.43 16.79 2.26
N ASP A 114 5.87 17.92 2.68
CA ASP A 114 4.64 17.98 3.46
C ASP A 114 3.43 17.43 2.68
N GLU A 115 3.24 17.84 1.43
CA GLU A 115 2.10 17.45 0.60
C GLU A 115 2.13 15.97 0.17
N THR A 116 3.30 15.34 0.16
CA THR A 116 3.45 13.90 -0.10
C THR A 116 3.60 13.06 1.16
N GLY A 117 3.50 13.70 2.34
CA GLY A 117 3.60 13.06 3.65
C GLY A 117 5.01 12.58 4.04
N GLY A 118 6.05 13.12 3.39
CA GLY A 118 7.45 12.75 3.59
C GLY A 118 8.19 13.66 4.56
N HIS A 119 9.48 13.89 4.27
CA HIS A 119 10.40 14.58 5.17
C HIS A 119 11.29 15.56 4.43
N TYR A 120 11.54 16.71 5.07
CA TYR A 120 12.50 17.70 4.62
C TYR A 120 13.76 17.66 5.50
N TYR A 121 14.93 17.78 4.87
CA TYR A 121 16.21 17.93 5.54
C TYR A 121 17.08 18.97 4.83
N GLU A 122 17.57 19.95 5.59
CA GLU A 122 18.55 20.93 5.07
C GLU A 122 19.97 20.37 5.20
N LEU A 123 20.62 20.12 4.06
CA LEU A 123 22.00 19.66 3.96
C LEU A 123 22.98 20.82 4.10
N THR A 124 23.75 20.80 5.17
CA THR A 124 24.84 21.76 5.41
C THR A 124 26.19 21.32 4.83
N GLU A 125 26.37 20.01 4.60
CA GLU A 125 27.55 19.43 3.99
C GLU A 125 27.23 18.09 3.31
N ALA A 126 27.91 17.77 2.21
CA ALA A 126 27.65 16.54 1.44
C ALA A 126 27.94 15.26 2.23
N SER A 127 28.88 15.31 3.20
CA SER A 127 29.26 14.16 4.03
C SER A 127 28.09 13.64 4.90
N LYS A 128 27.05 14.47 5.11
CA LYS A 128 25.85 14.15 5.89
C LYS A 128 24.74 13.47 5.11
N ILE A 129 24.85 13.39 3.80
CA ILE A 129 23.84 12.74 2.95
C ILE A 129 23.49 11.32 3.43
N PRO A 130 24.45 10.41 3.71
CA PRO A 130 24.10 9.05 4.12
C PRO A 130 23.32 8.99 5.45
N GLU A 131 23.68 9.83 6.42
CA GLU A 131 23.00 9.93 7.72
C GLU A 131 21.58 10.49 7.54
N ALA A 132 21.45 11.63 6.84
CA ALA A 132 20.16 12.28 6.59
C ALA A 132 19.17 11.37 5.84
N VAL A 133 19.63 10.72 4.77
CA VAL A 133 18.79 9.76 4.02
C VAL A 133 18.36 8.59 4.89
N THR A 134 19.28 8.04 5.69
CA THR A 134 18.98 6.91 6.58
C THR A 134 17.95 7.31 7.63
N ASP A 135 18.13 8.46 8.27
CA ASP A 135 17.22 8.93 9.33
C ASP A 135 15.82 9.22 8.80
N MET A 136 15.71 9.90 7.66
CA MET A 136 14.41 10.14 7.02
C MET A 136 13.75 8.84 6.58
N LEU A 137 14.51 7.91 5.98
CA LEU A 137 13.96 6.62 5.56
C LEU A 137 13.48 5.82 6.77
N VAL A 138 14.26 5.79 7.86
CA VAL A 138 13.86 5.14 9.11
C VAL A 138 12.59 5.79 9.64
N ALA A 139 12.50 7.11 9.73
CA ALA A 139 11.31 7.80 10.20
C ALA A 139 10.07 7.47 9.36
N GLU A 140 10.23 7.42 8.03
CA GLU A 140 9.17 7.13 7.05
C GLU A 140 8.65 5.69 7.14
N VAL A 141 9.51 4.74 7.51
CA VAL A 141 9.13 3.31 7.64
C VAL A 141 8.92 2.85 9.08
N ASP A 142 9.19 3.70 10.07
CA ASP A 142 9.05 3.36 11.49
C ASP A 142 7.58 3.35 11.94
N LYS A 143 6.66 3.89 11.13
CA LYS A 143 5.24 3.89 11.43
C LYS A 143 4.41 3.51 10.21
N ILE A 144 3.37 2.74 10.46
CA ILE A 144 2.25 2.59 9.54
C ILE A 144 1.18 3.58 9.99
N GLY A 145 0.84 4.53 9.13
CA GLY A 145 -0.17 5.56 9.41
C GLY A 145 -1.54 4.92 9.66
N GLU A 146 -1.96 4.00 8.79
CA GLU A 146 -3.18 3.23 8.89
C GLU A 146 -2.96 1.74 8.59
N LEU A 147 -3.28 0.87 9.55
CA LEU A 147 -3.27 -0.58 9.40
C LEU A 147 -4.71 -1.08 9.32
N THR A 148 -5.10 -1.70 8.21
CA THR A 148 -6.45 -2.24 7.94
C THR A 148 -6.41 -3.69 7.45
N LEU A 149 -7.59 -4.32 7.42
CA LEU A 149 -7.81 -5.59 6.72
C LEU A 149 -8.78 -5.37 5.55
N ARG A 150 -8.58 -6.10 4.45
CA ARG A 150 -9.48 -6.09 3.27
C ARG A 150 -9.76 -7.52 2.83
N ALA A 151 -11.02 -7.84 2.60
CA ALA A 151 -11.39 -9.09 1.94
C ALA A 151 -11.06 -9.01 0.44
N GLU A 152 -10.73 -10.14 -0.18
CA GLU A 152 -10.75 -10.25 -1.64
C GLU A 152 -12.12 -9.81 -2.19
N PRO A 153 -12.17 -9.15 -3.37
CA PRO A 153 -13.43 -8.77 -4.00
C PRO A 153 -14.42 -9.94 -4.05
N ASP A 154 -15.71 -9.62 -3.90
CA ASP A 154 -16.86 -10.54 -3.80
C ASP A 154 -17.05 -11.22 -2.42
N TYR A 155 -16.11 -11.03 -1.49
CA TYR A 155 -16.17 -11.61 -0.14
C TYR A 155 -16.29 -10.57 0.98
N GLU A 156 -16.48 -9.30 0.66
CA GLU A 156 -16.58 -8.22 1.66
C GLU A 156 -17.75 -8.44 2.62
N SER A 157 -18.89 -8.93 2.11
CA SER A 157 -20.05 -9.25 2.95
C SER A 157 -19.86 -10.49 3.81
N TRP A 158 -18.84 -11.31 3.52
CA TRP A 158 -18.56 -12.54 4.27
C TRP A 158 -17.76 -12.27 5.53
N VAL A 159 -17.12 -11.10 5.65
CA VAL A 159 -16.19 -10.83 6.74
C VAL A 159 -16.48 -9.50 7.44
N SER A 160 -16.21 -9.46 8.73
CA SER A 160 -16.19 -8.21 9.50
C SER A 160 -15.00 -8.21 10.45
N PHE A 161 -14.42 -7.03 10.65
CA PHE A 161 -13.19 -6.84 11.42
C PHE A 161 -13.43 -5.99 12.68
N THR A 162 -12.87 -6.38 13.81
CA THR A 162 -12.88 -5.59 15.05
C THR A 162 -11.47 -5.53 15.66
N PRO A 163 -10.85 -4.33 15.80
CA PRO A 163 -11.31 -3.05 15.23
C PRO A 163 -11.29 -3.08 13.69
N ASN A 164 -11.89 -2.08 13.05
CA ASN A 164 -11.81 -1.94 11.58
C ASN A 164 -10.43 -1.43 11.11
N LYS A 165 -9.73 -0.67 11.96
CA LYS A 165 -8.38 -0.16 11.69
C LYS A 165 -7.59 0.11 12.96
N TYR A 166 -6.27 0.20 12.80
CA TYR A 166 -5.37 0.87 13.75
C TYR A 166 -4.70 2.05 13.04
N THR A 167 -4.34 3.07 13.79
CA THR A 167 -3.53 4.19 13.28
C THR A 167 -2.22 4.31 14.05
N ASN A 168 -1.23 4.96 13.44
CA ASN A 168 0.07 5.24 14.05
C ASN A 168 0.72 3.98 14.65
N VAL A 169 0.73 2.90 13.88
CA VAL A 169 1.27 1.62 14.31
C VAL A 169 2.79 1.65 14.16
N GLY A 170 3.49 1.83 15.28
CA GLY A 170 4.95 1.84 15.28
C GLY A 170 5.57 0.50 14.86
N ALA A 171 6.81 0.56 14.41
CA ALA A 171 7.57 -0.61 14.00
C ALA A 171 7.70 -1.62 15.15
N LYS A 172 7.79 -2.90 14.78
CA LYS A 172 7.92 -4.02 15.72
C LYS A 172 6.78 -4.14 16.74
N THR A 173 5.67 -3.42 16.55
CA THR A 173 4.48 -3.59 17.38
C THR A 173 3.57 -4.70 16.83
N THR A 174 2.82 -5.33 17.74
CA THR A 174 1.81 -6.34 17.37
C THR A 174 0.42 -5.74 17.55
N LYS A 175 -0.41 -5.85 16.50
CA LYS A 175 -1.82 -5.48 16.51
C LYS A 175 -2.67 -6.71 16.20
N THR A 176 -3.90 -6.75 16.71
CA THR A 176 -4.78 -7.92 16.58
C THR A 176 -6.14 -7.50 16.03
N PHE A 177 -6.57 -8.16 14.97
CA PHE A 177 -7.93 -8.05 14.46
C PHE A 177 -8.73 -9.29 14.87
N THR A 178 -9.93 -9.08 15.37
CA THR A 178 -10.93 -10.14 15.44
C THR A 178 -11.63 -10.20 14.10
N VAL A 179 -11.50 -11.32 13.40
CA VAL A 179 -12.16 -11.58 12.12
C VAL A 179 -13.35 -12.49 12.35
N LYS A 180 -14.54 -12.02 11.99
CA LYS A 180 -15.76 -12.84 11.96
C LYS A 180 -16.10 -13.16 10.52
N VAL A 181 -16.20 -14.45 10.20
CA VAL A 181 -16.63 -14.95 8.89
C VAL A 181 -18.09 -15.40 8.98
N THR A 182 -18.96 -14.85 8.13
CA THR A 182 -20.39 -15.14 8.07
C THR A 182 -20.78 -15.46 6.62
N VAL A 183 -21.20 -16.69 6.36
CA VAL A 183 -21.68 -17.09 5.03
C VAL A 183 -23.02 -16.38 4.75
N PRO A 184 -23.16 -15.60 3.66
CA PRO A 184 -24.41 -14.96 3.28
C PRO A 184 -25.54 -15.97 3.10
N ASP A 185 -26.78 -15.55 3.39
CA ASP A 185 -27.93 -16.42 3.22
C ASP A 185 -28.17 -16.73 1.73
N GLY A 186 -28.58 -17.97 1.45
CA GLY A 186 -28.78 -18.46 0.08
C GLY A 186 -27.49 -18.87 -0.65
N THR A 187 -26.33 -18.77 -0.02
CA THR A 187 -25.07 -19.31 -0.57
C THR A 187 -25.22 -20.80 -0.84
N LYS A 188 -24.88 -21.23 -2.06
CA LYS A 188 -24.92 -22.64 -2.47
C LYS A 188 -23.91 -23.46 -1.68
N GLY A 189 -24.15 -24.77 -1.57
CA GLY A 189 -23.15 -25.66 -1.01
C GLY A 189 -21.91 -25.71 -1.90
N GLY A 190 -20.74 -25.82 -1.27
CA GLY A 190 -19.46 -25.77 -1.97
C GLY A 190 -18.30 -25.38 -1.07
N THR A 191 -17.09 -25.35 -1.65
CA THR A 191 -15.88 -24.85 -0.98
C THR A 191 -15.47 -23.52 -1.60
N TYR A 192 -15.36 -22.52 -0.76
CA TYR A 192 -15.00 -21.16 -1.10
C TYR A 192 -13.60 -20.85 -0.55
N LYS A 193 -12.76 -20.23 -1.37
CA LYS A 193 -11.39 -19.85 -1.01
C LYS A 193 -11.19 -18.40 -1.42
N PHE A 194 -10.74 -17.58 -0.49
CA PHE A 194 -10.49 -16.16 -0.72
C PHE A 194 -9.40 -15.66 0.22
N ASN A 195 -8.77 -14.54 -0.12
CA ASN A 195 -7.76 -13.90 0.71
C ASN A 195 -8.37 -12.82 1.62
N ILE A 196 -7.75 -12.63 2.78
CA ILE A 196 -7.86 -11.41 3.58
C ILE A 196 -6.48 -10.77 3.58
N ASP A 197 -6.37 -9.60 3.00
CA ASP A 197 -5.14 -8.81 2.93
C ASP A 197 -4.99 -7.95 4.19
N VAL A 198 -3.76 -7.83 4.66
CA VAL A 198 -3.35 -6.83 5.66
C VAL A 198 -2.77 -5.65 4.89
N LEU A 199 -3.29 -4.45 5.11
CA LEU A 199 -2.82 -3.25 4.44
C LEU A 199 -2.20 -2.30 5.45
N GLY A 200 -1.01 -1.80 5.14
CA GLY A 200 -0.41 -0.63 5.79
C GLY A 200 -0.39 0.51 4.80
N ASP A 201 -1.05 1.63 5.11
CA ASP A 201 -1.14 2.82 4.25
C ASP A 201 -1.61 2.47 2.82
N GLY A 202 -2.63 1.61 2.73
CA GLY A 202 -3.18 1.13 1.46
C GLY A 202 -2.34 0.08 0.73
N THR A 203 -1.15 -0.26 1.23
CA THR A 203 -0.24 -1.24 0.65
C THR A 203 -0.41 -2.63 1.29
N VAL A 204 -0.58 -3.68 0.47
CA VAL A 204 -0.67 -5.07 0.96
C VAL A 204 0.66 -5.51 1.57
N LEU A 205 0.67 -5.71 2.88
CA LEU A 205 1.83 -6.18 3.64
C LEU A 205 1.88 -7.71 3.72
N ALA A 206 0.70 -8.35 3.78
CA ALA A 206 0.54 -9.80 3.84
C ALA A 206 -0.87 -10.20 3.39
N ALA A 207 -1.04 -11.48 3.04
CA ALA A 207 -2.33 -12.07 2.71
C ALA A 207 -2.52 -13.37 3.50
N GLN A 208 -3.73 -13.56 4.05
CA GLN A 208 -4.15 -14.81 4.68
C GLN A 208 -5.24 -15.46 3.85
N ARG A 209 -4.98 -16.67 3.34
CA ARG A 209 -6.01 -17.46 2.65
C ARG A 209 -7.00 -18.04 3.65
N VAL A 210 -8.29 -17.87 3.38
CA VAL A 210 -9.43 -18.43 4.12
C VAL A 210 -10.07 -19.53 3.27
N THR A 211 -10.57 -20.57 3.92
CA THR A 211 -11.34 -21.64 3.25
C THR A 211 -12.63 -21.88 4.04
N VAL A 212 -13.77 -21.78 3.37
CA VAL A 212 -15.10 -21.98 3.96
C VAL A 212 -15.82 -23.08 3.18
N THR A 213 -16.28 -24.11 3.88
CA THR A 213 -17.14 -25.14 3.30
C THR A 213 -18.58 -24.89 3.71
N VAL A 214 -19.42 -24.61 2.73
CA VAL A 214 -20.87 -24.48 2.90
C VAL A 214 -21.48 -25.85 2.58
N LEU A 215 -22.18 -26.42 3.56
CA LEU A 215 -22.88 -27.69 3.34
C LEU A 215 -24.16 -27.45 2.56
N GLU A 216 -24.44 -28.29 1.58
CA GLU A 216 -25.76 -28.30 0.96
C GLU A 216 -26.83 -28.64 2.01
N PRO A 217 -28.00 -27.98 1.96
CA PRO A 217 -29.11 -28.41 2.79
C PRO A 217 -29.45 -29.84 2.40
N THR A 218 -29.29 -30.78 3.34
CA THR A 218 -29.70 -32.17 3.12
C THR A 218 -31.17 -32.15 2.69
N PRO A 219 -31.53 -32.69 1.52
CA PRO A 219 -32.93 -32.79 1.15
C PRO A 219 -33.61 -33.57 2.27
N ARG A 220 -34.55 -32.91 2.96
CA ARG A 220 -35.42 -33.62 3.87
C ARG A 220 -36.09 -34.69 3.03
N SER A 221 -35.93 -35.96 3.39
CA SER A 221 -36.76 -37.02 2.85
C SER A 221 -38.20 -36.52 2.95
N SER A 222 -38.79 -36.14 1.83
CA SER A 222 -40.22 -35.99 1.75
C SER A 222 -40.75 -37.34 2.19
N ASP A 223 -41.51 -37.36 3.29
CA ASP A 223 -42.27 -38.55 3.67
C ASP A 223 -42.98 -39.01 2.40
N VAL A 224 -42.52 -40.13 1.85
CA VAL A 224 -43.23 -40.83 0.79
C VAL A 224 -44.50 -41.26 1.50
N GLU A 225 -45.56 -40.48 1.33
CA GLU A 225 -46.91 -40.87 1.71
C GLU A 225 -47.14 -42.19 0.98
N THR A 226 -46.93 -43.28 1.71
CA THR A 226 -47.12 -44.63 1.20
C THR A 226 -48.60 -44.72 0.93
N ALA A 227 -48.97 -44.69 -0.35
CA ALA A 227 -50.36 -44.87 -0.76
C ALA A 227 -50.85 -46.19 -0.15
N MET A 228 -51.65 -46.08 0.91
CA MET A 228 -52.28 -47.21 1.56
C MET A 228 -53.22 -47.84 0.51
N PRO A 229 -53.18 -49.16 0.28
CA PRO A 229 -54.00 -49.77 -0.76
C PRO A 229 -55.49 -49.61 -0.40
N THR A 230 -56.21 -48.92 -1.28
CA THR A 230 -57.64 -48.63 -1.16
C THR A 230 -58.44 -49.94 -1.11
N ARG A 231 -59.03 -50.26 0.04
CA ARG A 231 -60.15 -51.21 0.15
C ARG A 231 -61.40 -50.46 0.58
N GLY A 232 -62.35 -50.32 -0.36
CA GLY A 232 -63.80 -50.26 -0.12
C GLY A 232 -64.37 -49.00 0.57
N PRO A 233 -65.64 -48.65 0.30
CA PRO A 233 -66.21 -47.36 0.67
C PRO A 233 -66.77 -47.32 2.10
N SER A 234 -66.85 -46.10 2.66
CA SER A 234 -67.75 -45.60 3.74
C SER A 234 -67.08 -45.25 5.09
N PRO A 235 -67.59 -44.27 5.86
CA PRO A 235 -68.01 -42.91 5.50
C PRO A 235 -67.15 -41.83 6.20
N THR A 236 -67.13 -40.63 5.59
CA THR A 236 -66.68 -39.31 6.07
C THR A 236 -65.94 -39.20 7.42
N PRO A 237 -64.62 -38.89 7.42
CA PRO A 237 -63.95 -38.31 8.57
C PRO A 237 -63.95 -36.78 8.52
N LYS A 238 -64.28 -36.18 9.66
CA LYS A 238 -64.24 -34.74 9.95
C LYS A 238 -62.81 -34.21 9.79
N ARG A 239 -62.62 -33.21 8.94
CA ARG A 239 -61.31 -32.65 8.58
C ARG A 239 -60.79 -31.73 9.70
N THR A 240 -59.92 -32.23 10.58
CA THR A 240 -59.12 -31.40 11.48
C THR A 240 -57.85 -30.97 10.74
N ARG A 241 -57.71 -29.68 10.43
CA ARG A 241 -56.47 -29.10 9.88
C ARG A 241 -55.46 -28.96 11.02
N THR A 242 -54.49 -29.86 11.09
CA THR A 242 -53.27 -29.64 11.87
C THR A 242 -52.29 -28.88 10.99
N TYR A 243 -52.02 -27.61 11.32
CA TYR A 243 -50.92 -26.85 10.72
C TYR A 243 -49.62 -27.33 11.36
N THR A 244 -48.87 -28.17 10.65
CA THR A 244 -47.48 -28.49 11.02
C THR A 244 -46.60 -27.30 10.63
N SER A 245 -46.18 -26.51 11.61
CA SER A 245 -45.17 -25.47 11.40
C SER A 245 -43.85 -26.11 10.97
N THR A 246 -43.35 -25.76 9.79
CA THR A 246 -42.03 -26.19 9.30
C THR A 246 -40.93 -25.78 10.29
N PRO A 247 -40.13 -26.71 10.84
CA PRO A 247 -39.02 -26.34 11.71
C PRO A 247 -37.98 -25.55 10.93
N LYS A 248 -37.64 -24.35 11.42
CA LYS A 248 -36.53 -23.50 10.96
C LYS A 248 -35.24 -24.35 10.96
N PRO A 249 -34.44 -24.37 9.88
CA PRO A 249 -33.25 -25.20 9.81
C PRO A 249 -32.26 -24.79 10.92
N THR A 250 -31.92 -25.75 11.77
CA THR A 250 -30.89 -25.59 12.80
C THR A 250 -29.52 -25.57 12.10
N ARG A 251 -29.07 -24.36 11.75
CA ARG A 251 -27.80 -24.10 11.07
C ARG A 251 -26.65 -24.38 12.05
N ARG A 252 -26.01 -25.54 11.94
CA ARG A 252 -24.74 -25.79 12.64
C ARG A 252 -23.61 -25.09 11.88
N VAL A 253 -23.53 -23.77 12.04
CA VAL A 253 -22.29 -23.04 11.75
C VAL A 253 -21.31 -23.51 12.82
N VAL A 254 -20.20 -24.12 12.42
CA VAL A 254 -19.03 -24.21 13.31
C VAL A 254 -18.25 -22.94 13.01
N PRO A 255 -18.42 -21.84 13.77
CA PRO A 255 -17.56 -20.68 13.60
C PRO A 255 -16.17 -21.10 14.05
N THR A 256 -15.27 -21.37 13.11
CA THR A 256 -13.84 -21.36 13.41
C THR A 256 -13.46 -19.89 13.59
N SER A 257 -13.66 -19.36 14.80
CA SER A 257 -13.03 -18.12 15.22
C SER A 257 -11.55 -18.42 15.45
N THR A 258 -10.76 -18.45 14.38
CA THR A 258 -9.31 -18.51 14.53
C THR A 258 -8.83 -17.07 14.68
N PRO A 259 -8.36 -16.64 15.88
CA PRO A 259 -7.74 -15.33 15.99
C PRO A 259 -6.53 -15.29 15.04
N ILE A 260 -6.57 -14.39 14.06
CA ILE A 260 -5.40 -14.14 13.22
C ILE A 260 -4.42 -13.35 14.09
N LYS A 261 -3.45 -14.05 14.68
CA LYS A 261 -2.33 -13.43 15.39
C LYS A 261 -1.24 -13.10 14.37
N ILE A 262 -1.18 -11.84 13.96
CA ILE A 262 -0.14 -11.40 13.02
C ILE A 262 1.07 -11.00 13.84
N LYS A 263 2.15 -11.77 13.75
CA LYS A 263 3.44 -11.48 14.39
C LYS A 263 4.39 -10.98 13.31
N TRP A 264 4.55 -9.67 13.23
CA TRP A 264 5.44 -9.02 12.26
C TRP A 264 6.87 -9.04 12.76
N TRP A 265 7.78 -9.58 11.95
CA TRP A 265 9.23 -9.54 12.18
C TRP A 265 9.88 -8.84 10.99
N TRP A 266 10.66 -7.80 11.27
CA TRP A 266 11.69 -7.33 10.36
C TRP A 266 13.04 -7.49 11.03
N VAL A 267 13.97 -8.13 10.31
CA VAL A 267 15.40 -8.02 10.55
C VAL A 267 15.79 -6.65 9.99
N VAL A 268 16.12 -5.71 10.87
CA VAL A 268 16.98 -4.59 10.49
C VAL A 268 18.32 -5.26 10.20
N VAL A 269 18.67 -5.44 8.92
CA VAL A 269 20.07 -5.67 8.58
C VAL A 269 20.73 -4.33 8.88
N PRO A 270 21.63 -4.22 9.88
CA PRO A 270 22.36 -2.98 10.08
C PRO A 270 23.11 -2.66 8.78
N PRO A 271 23.22 -1.38 8.38
CA PRO A 271 23.99 -1.03 7.20
C PRO A 271 25.44 -1.49 7.42
N PHE A 272 25.82 -2.56 6.73
CA PHE A 272 27.21 -3.00 6.65
C PHE A 272 27.87 -2.14 5.58
N PHE A 273 28.17 -0.88 5.90
CA PHE A 273 29.12 -0.12 5.10
C PHE A 273 30.53 -0.62 5.48
N PRO A 274 31.29 -1.23 4.56
CA PRO A 274 32.70 -1.44 4.82
C PRO A 274 33.36 -0.07 4.94
N THR A 275 33.86 0.24 6.13
CA THR A 275 34.79 1.34 6.36
C THR A 275 36.09 1.03 5.63
N HIS A 276 36.17 1.36 4.34
CA HIS A 276 37.44 1.54 3.67
C HIS A 276 37.78 3.04 3.65
N PRO A 277 39.01 3.42 4.03
CA PRO A 277 39.41 4.82 4.07
C PRO A 277 39.44 5.39 2.64
N PHE A 278 38.75 6.51 2.45
CA PHE A 278 38.93 7.40 1.30
C PHE A 278 40.41 7.78 1.21
N ASN A 279 41.10 7.27 0.20
CA ASN A 279 42.40 7.79 -0.19
C ASN A 279 42.15 9.11 -0.94
N GLN A 280 42.44 10.23 -0.27
CA GLN A 280 42.66 11.51 -0.93
C GLN A 280 43.92 11.39 -1.79
N GLU A 281 43.78 11.16 -3.09
CA GLU A 281 44.79 11.59 -4.05
C GLU A 281 44.46 13.01 -4.51
N ARG A 282 45.37 13.91 -4.12
CA ARG A 282 45.44 15.30 -4.58
C ARG A 282 45.59 15.30 -6.10
N TYR A 283 44.71 16.03 -6.80
CA TYR A 283 45.09 16.65 -8.06
C TYR A 283 45.05 18.16 -7.89
N SER A 284 46.24 18.73 -7.93
CA SER A 284 46.49 20.17 -8.07
C SER A 284 46.17 20.58 -9.51
N LEU A 285 45.35 21.61 -9.67
CA LEU A 285 45.48 22.64 -10.71
C LEU A 285 45.17 24.00 -10.07
#